data_AF-A0A7L5YUX1-F1
#
_entry.id   AF-A0A7L5YUX1-F1
#
_cell.length_a   1.000
_cell.length_b   1.000
_cell.length_c   1.000
_cell.angle_alpha   90.00
_cell.angle_beta   90.00
_cell.angle_gamma   90.00
#
_symmetry.space_group_name_H-M   'P 1'
#
loop_
_entity.id
_entity.type
_entity.pdbx_description
1 polymer ?
#
loop_
_entity_poly.entity_id
_entity_poly.type
_entity_poly.pdbx_seq_one_letter_code
_entity_poly.pdbx_strand_id
1 'polypeptide(L)'
;MSNSFAQETDFVCPACEHRFHAGVWLIVDAAERPDLVAQAVGGRLHTLTCPRCHQTGAVDAPLLLYRPGQEPLLLFSPRRVVTTHKMRRTPATCWAC
;
A
#
# COMPACT_ATOMS: atom_id res chain seq x y z
N MET A 1 15.23 20.28 5.14
CA MET A 1 13.97 20.11 4.39
C MET A 1 13.65 18.64 4.45
N SER A 2 12.47 18.28 4.94
CA SER A 2 12.08 16.87 5.02
C SER A 2 11.81 16.34 3.62
N ASN A 3 12.47 15.24 3.26
CA ASN A 3 12.28 14.58 1.96
C ASN A 3 11.17 13.52 2.03
N SER A 4 10.74 13.18 3.25
CA SER A 4 9.65 12.23 3.50
C SER A 4 8.28 12.88 3.26
N PHE A 5 7.34 12.14 2.67
CA PHE A 5 6.00 12.62 2.34
C PHE A 5 4.92 11.59 2.67
N ALA A 6 3.90 12.04 3.40
CA ALA A 6 2.66 11.32 3.66
C ALA A 6 1.48 12.03 2.98
N GLN A 7 0.58 11.25 2.40
CA GLN A 7 -0.67 11.73 1.83
C GLN A 7 -1.82 11.41 2.80
N GLU A 8 -2.55 12.44 3.23
CA GLU A 8 -3.80 12.26 3.97
C GLU A 8 -4.92 11.82 3.01
N THR A 9 -5.64 10.77 3.37
CA THR A 9 -6.75 10.26 2.56
C THR A 9 -7.84 9.61 3.41
N ASP A 10 -9.01 9.43 2.81
CA ASP A 10 -10.22 8.94 3.48
C ASP A 10 -10.29 7.42 3.35
N PHE A 11 -10.57 6.76 4.46
CA PHE A 11 -10.75 5.32 4.53
C PHE A 11 -12.13 4.96 5.07
N VAL A 12 -12.66 3.83 4.59
CA VAL A 12 -13.85 3.20 5.15
C VAL A 12 -13.45 1.86 5.75
N CYS A 13 -13.70 1.68 7.05
CA CYS A 13 -13.42 0.40 7.70
C CYS A 13 -14.38 -0.69 7.17
N PRO A 14 -13.88 -1.83 6.64
CA PRO A 14 -14.76 -2.89 6.13
C PRO A 14 -15.50 -3.65 7.24
N ALA A 15 -15.09 -3.53 8.50
CA ALA A 15 -15.70 -4.25 9.63
C ALA A 15 -16.83 -3.48 10.32
N CYS A 16 -16.79 -2.14 10.34
CA CYS A 16 -17.78 -1.32 11.05
C CYS A 16 -18.28 -0.10 10.26
N GLU A 17 -17.87 0.02 8.99
CA GLU A 17 -18.24 1.08 8.04
C GLU A 17 -17.88 2.51 8.48
N HIS A 18 -17.09 2.65 9.56
CA HIS A 18 -16.64 3.95 10.03
C HIS A 18 -15.69 4.59 9.02
N ARG A 19 -15.96 5.84 8.68
CA ARG A 19 -15.10 6.67 7.83
C ARG A 19 -14.09 7.41 8.71
N PHE A 20 -12.83 7.38 8.33
CA PHE A 20 -11.76 8.06 9.06
C PHE A 20 -10.67 8.54 8.10
N HIS A 21 -9.92 9.55 8.54
CA HIS A 21 -8.78 10.10 7.81
C HIS A 21 -7.49 9.50 8.38
N ALA A 22 -6.55 9.14 7.50
CA ALA A 22 -5.22 8.72 7.92
C ALA A 22 -4.16 9.06 6.85
N GLY A 23 -2.95 9.36 7.32
CA GLY A 23 -1.78 9.56 6.47
C GLY A 23 -1.19 8.25 5.97
N VAL A 24 -0.93 8.18 4.67
CA VAL A 24 -0.20 7.07 4.02
C VAL A 24 1.15 7.58 3.54
N TRP A 25 2.24 6.98 4.04
CA TRP A 25 3.60 7.31 3.62
C TRP A 25 3.87 6.83 2.20
N LEU A 26 4.19 7.75 1.29
CA LEU A 26 4.50 7.45 -0.12
C LEU A 26 5.98 7.61 -0.42
N ILE A 27 6.65 8.56 0.24
CA ILE A 27 8.09 8.79 0.11
C ILE A 27 8.69 8.74 1.51
N VAL A 28 9.73 7.92 1.68
CA VAL A 28 10.48 7.81 2.94
C VAL A 28 11.95 8.06 2.65
N ASP A 29 12.53 9.05 3.34
CA ASP A 29 13.98 9.24 3.39
C ASP A 29 14.53 8.34 4.50
N ALA A 30 15.35 7.36 4.12
CA ALA A 30 15.89 6.37 5.03
C ALA A 30 16.91 6.93 6.02
N ALA A 31 17.57 8.05 5.70
CA ALA A 31 18.47 8.73 6.62
C ALA A 31 17.71 9.62 7.61
N GLU A 32 16.60 10.22 7.16
CA GLU A 32 15.76 11.08 8.00
C GLU A 32 14.85 10.28 8.95
N ARG A 33 14.29 9.16 8.47
CA ARG A 33 13.23 8.39 9.16
C ARG A 33 13.51 6.89 9.22
N PRO A 34 14.56 6.45 9.96
CA PRO A 34 14.90 5.03 10.08
C PRO A 34 13.78 4.21 10.76
N ASP A 35 12.93 4.84 11.56
CA ASP A 35 11.74 4.25 12.16
C ASP A 35 10.72 3.78 11.11
N LEU A 36 10.48 4.59 10.07
CA LEU A 36 9.59 4.24 8.96
C LEU A 36 10.20 3.13 8.09
N VAL A 37 11.53 3.11 7.94
CA VAL A 37 12.24 2.01 7.27
C VAL A 37 12.01 0.69 7.99
N ALA A 38 12.17 0.66 9.32
CA ALA A 38 11.93 -0.55 10.11
C ALA A 38 10.48 -1.03 9.98
N GLN A 39 9.51 -0.12 9.93
CA GLN A 39 8.11 -0.46 9.67
C GLN A 39 7.89 -0.99 8.26
N ALA A 40 8.56 -0.44 7.24
CA ALA A 40 8.47 -0.91 5.86
C ALA A 40 9.01 -2.34 5.72
N VAL A 41 10.20 -2.60 6.28
CA VAL A 41 10.82 -3.94 6.32
C VAL A 41 9.93 -4.93 7.07
N GLY A 42 9.29 -4.48 8.16
CA GLY A 42 8.34 -5.30 8.93
C GLY A 42 6.95 -5.46 8.30
N GLY A 43 6.69 -4.89 7.11
CA GLY A 43 5.38 -4.95 6.44
C GLY A 43 4.27 -4.16 7.14
N ARG A 44 4.62 -3.25 8.05
CA ARG A 44 3.68 -2.52 8.91
C ARG A 44 3.45 -1.06 8.50
N LEU A 45 4.30 -0.49 7.65
CA LEU A 45 4.23 0.94 7.27
C LEU A 45 2.86 1.36 6.72
N HIS A 46 2.20 0.48 5.97
CA HIS A 46 0.87 0.72 5.39
C HIS A 46 -0.24 -0.06 6.12
N THR A 47 -0.02 -0.42 7.38
CA THR A 47 -1.05 -1.00 8.23
C THR A 47 -1.80 0.12 8.97
N LEU A 48 -3.09 0.22 8.73
CA LEU A 48 -3.98 1.17 9.41
C LEU A 48 -4.80 0.45 10.48
N THR A 49 -5.07 1.16 11.57
CA THR A 49 -5.95 0.70 12.64
C THR A 49 -7.20 1.56 12.66
N CYS A 50 -8.38 0.95 12.56
CA CYS A 50 -9.63 1.69 12.67
C CYS A 50 -9.78 2.27 14.09
N PRO A 51 -10.04 3.58 14.25
CA PRO A 51 -10.17 4.20 15.58
C PRO A 51 -11.45 3.78 16.32
N ARG A 52 -12.43 3.20 15.62
CA ARG A 52 -13.73 2.81 16.20
C ARG A 52 -13.79 1.37 16.69
N CYS A 53 -13.31 0.41 15.90
CA CYS A 53 -13.38 -1.02 16.24
C CYS A 53 -12.02 -1.68 16.42
N HIS A 54 -10.93 -0.93 16.29
CA HIS A 54 -9.54 -1.41 16.40
C HIS A 54 -9.14 -2.50 15.40
N GLN A 55 -9.97 -2.77 14.38
CA GLN A 55 -9.59 -3.66 13.30
C GLN A 55 -8.41 -3.08 12.52
N THR A 56 -7.40 -3.92 12.28
CA THR A 56 -6.23 -3.57 11.46
C THR A 56 -6.39 -4.05 10.03
N GLY A 57 -5.92 -3.26 9.07
CA GLY A 57 -5.90 -3.62 7.65
C GLY A 57 -4.70 -3.01 6.93
N ALA A 58 -4.18 -3.74 5.93
CA ALA A 58 -3.13 -3.24 5.06
C ALA A 58 -3.75 -2.43 3.91
N VAL A 59 -3.14 -1.29 3.60
CA VAL A 59 -3.47 -0.46 2.44
C VAL A 59 -2.47 -0.75 1.34
N ASP A 60 -2.97 -0.96 0.13
CA ASP A 60 -2.15 -1.13 -1.04
C ASP A 60 -1.79 0.25 -1.62
N ALA A 61 -0.62 0.75 -1.22
CA ALA A 61 -0.07 2.04 -1.63
C ALA A 61 1.37 1.90 -2.15
N PRO A 62 1.77 2.70 -3.15
CA PRO A 62 3.15 2.71 -3.62
C PRO A 62 4.09 3.30 -2.55
N LEU A 63 5.32 2.82 -2.51
CA LEU A 63 6.37 3.33 -1.61
C LEU A 63 7.66 3.59 -2.39
N LEU A 64 8.15 4.83 -2.30
CA LEU A 64 9.48 5.22 -2.75
C LEU A 64 10.40 5.42 -1.55
N LEU A 65 11.46 4.63 -1.47
CA LEU A 65 12.48 4.74 -0.43
C LEU A 65 13.71 5.43 -1.00
N TYR A 66 14.02 6.62 -0.47
CA TYR A 66 15.22 7.38 -0.78
C TYR A 66 16.33 7.05 0.21
N ARG A 67 17.51 6.67 -0.28
CA ARG A 67 18.61 6.13 0.51
C ARG A 67 19.91 6.87 0.20
N PRO A 68 20.08 8.12 0.68
CA PRO A 68 21.25 8.92 0.34
C PRO A 68 22.55 8.20 0.73
N GLY A 69 23.51 8.16 -0.20
CA GLY A 69 24.79 7.49 0.01
C GLY A 69 24.77 5.95 -0.08
N GLN A 70 23.64 5.34 -0.47
CA GLN A 70 23.54 3.89 -0.71
C GLN A 70 23.26 3.59 -2.18
N GLU A 71 23.71 2.43 -2.66
CA GLU A 71 23.36 1.90 -3.99
C GLU A 71 22.42 0.69 -3.85
N PRO A 72 21.27 0.69 -4.56
CA PRO A 72 20.69 1.79 -5.34
C PRO A 72 20.20 2.99 -4.49
N LEU A 73 20.26 4.20 -5.05
CA LEU A 73 19.82 5.44 -4.36
C LEU A 73 18.31 5.44 -4.05
N LEU A 74 17.52 4.85 -4.95
CA LEU A 74 16.07 4.78 -4.87
C LEU A 74 15.63 3.34 -4.96
N LEU A 75 14.71 2.95 -4.08
CA LEU A 75 13.97 1.69 -4.18
C LEU A 75 12.49 2.01 -4.30
N PHE A 76 11.82 1.42 -5.29
CA PHE A 76 10.40 1.62 -5.53
C PHE A 76 9.64 0.31 -5.37
N SER A 77 8.64 0.31 -4.49
CA SER A 77 7.65 -0.76 -4.34
C SER A 77 6.33 -0.30 -4.94
N PRO A 78 5.91 -0.89 -6.08
CA PRO A 78 4.67 -0.49 -6.72
C PRO A 78 3.44 -0.96 -5.95
N ARG A 79 2.35 -0.23 -6.13
CA ARG A 79 1.00 -0.68 -5.77
C ARG A 79 0.64 -1.94 -6.57
N ARG A 80 -0.06 -2.89 -5.96
CA ARG A 80 -0.54 -4.09 -6.66
C ARG A 80 -1.69 -3.72 -7.59
N VAL A 81 -1.45 -3.76 -8.90
CA VAL A 81 -2.52 -3.66 -9.88
C VAL A 81 -3.14 -5.05 -10.07
N VAL A 82 -4.30 -5.29 -9.45
CA VAL A 82 -5.11 -6.48 -9.76
C VAL A 82 -5.99 -6.18 -10.97
N THR A 83 -5.58 -6.65 -12.15
CA THR A 83 -6.45 -6.64 -13.33
C THR A 83 -7.37 -7.86 -13.27
N THR A 84 -8.67 -7.64 -13.09
CA THR A 84 -9.67 -8.71 -13.19
C THR A 84 -9.80 -9.11 -14.66
N HIS A 85 -8.97 -10.07 -15.11
CA HIS A 85 -9.24 -10.76 -16.37
C HIS A 85 -10.49 -11.63 -16.17
N LYS A 86 -11.66 -11.07 -16.47
CA LYS A 86 -12.91 -11.85 -16.56
C LYS A 86 -12.76 -12.76 -17.78
N MET A 87 -12.24 -13.98 -17.56
CA MET A 87 -12.24 -15.03 -18.57
C MET A 87 -13.71 -15.22 -18.97
N ARG A 88 -14.08 -14.72 -20.16
CA ARG A 88 -15.39 -15.00 -20.73
C ARG A 88 -15.41 -16.51 -20.92
N ARG A 89 -16.19 -17.23 -20.12
CA ARG A 89 -16.63 -18.57 -20.48
C ARG A 89 -17.41 -18.42 -21.77
N THR A 90 -16.76 -18.60 -22.92
CA THR A 90 -17.45 -19.07 -24.10
C THR A 90 -18.08 -20.40 -23.70
N PRO A 91 -19.41 -20.60 -23.82
CA PRO A 91 -19.93 -21.95 -23.77
C PRO A 91 -19.24 -22.68 -24.92
N ALA A 92 -18.42 -23.68 -24.57
CA ALA A 92 -17.94 -24.65 -25.54
C ALA A 92 -19.17 -25.42 -26.01
N THR A 93 -19.82 -24.91 -27.05
CA THR A 93 -20.71 -25.71 -27.88
C THR A 93 -19.80 -26.76 -28.50
N CYS A 94 -19.78 -27.93 -27.88
CA CYS A 94 -19.11 -29.12 -28.34
C CYS A 94 -19.70 -29.46 -29.72
N TRP A 95 -19.05 -29.02 -30.79
CA TRP A 95 -19.36 -29.46 -32.14
C TRP A 95 -18.55 -30.72 -32.39
N ALA A 96 -19.29 -31.77 -32.73
CA ALA A 96 -18.89 -33.12 -33.04
C ALA A 96 -17.59 -33.24 -33.85
N CYS A 97 -16.74 -34.17 -33.43
CA CYS A 97 -15.99 -35.08 -34.29
C CYS A 97 -15.94 -36.44 -33.58
#